data_AF-A0A819W281-F1
#
_entry.id   AF-A0A819W281-F1
#
_cell.length_a   1.000
_cell.length_b   1.000
_cell.length_c   1.000
_cell.angle_alpha   90.00
_cell.angle_beta   90.00
_cell.angle_gamma   90.00
#
_symmetry.space_group_name_H-M   'P 1'
#
loop_
_entity.id
_entity.type
_entity.pdbx_description
1 polymer ?
#
loop_
_entity_poly.entity_id
_entity_poly.type
_entity_poly.pdbx_seq_one_letter_code
_entity_poly.pdbx_strand_id
1 'polypeptide(L)'
;MESLLAMIVANCYMFFYKRDIVRQIDNSGGLYLRYIDDLFIIINWPVRHFMKQIDRWNKFDENIKLSANISSYADFLDVHIENKDDQLFTTVYYKPSYEPYYLPFNSIHPMHMKKNIPFTMLLRAIRYCSIFQAYLDEREKLRMPLLLNKYPIKFIDQQFNYLSQKFNIDQPLTENSYNKLRQEIINAPFKEKIPINYNKTMFVHSTYCSNMKTFLRKFQVLWNKYFGKSPINEIIPILGTRNLDNLQRQLVQTRQT
;
A
#
# COMPACT_ATOMS: atom_id res chain seq x y z
N MET A 1 -19.04 -9.83 9.39
CA MET A 1 -18.92 -8.39 9.69
C MET A 1 -18.01 -8.31 10.90
N GLU A 2 -16.70 -8.24 10.70
CA GLU A 2 -15.74 -8.15 11.80
C GLU A 2 -15.91 -6.79 12.49
N SER A 3 -16.20 -6.83 13.79
CA SER A 3 -16.31 -5.61 14.59
C SER A 3 -14.95 -4.92 14.63
N LEU A 4 -14.91 -3.61 14.33
CA LEU A 4 -13.70 -2.79 14.48
C LEU A 4 -13.08 -2.95 15.89
N LEU A 5 -13.94 -3.12 16.90
CA LEU A 5 -13.52 -3.37 18.28
C LEU A 5 -12.80 -4.73 18.42
N ALA A 6 -13.27 -5.78 17.77
CA ALA A 6 -12.66 -7.11 17.84
C ALA A 6 -11.22 -7.10 17.28
N MET A 7 -10.99 -6.42 16.15
CA MET A 7 -9.65 -6.28 15.57
C MET A 7 -8.72 -5.45 16.48
N ILE A 8 -9.23 -4.40 17.13
CA ILE A 8 -8.45 -3.61 18.09
C ILE A 8 -8.07 -4.48 19.30
N VAL A 9 -9.04 -5.18 19.90
CA VAL A 9 -8.83 -6.05 21.05
C VAL A 9 -7.83 -7.17 20.71
N ALA A 10 -7.98 -7.83 19.56
CA ALA A 10 -7.03 -8.83 19.09
C ALA A 10 -5.62 -8.25 18.92
N ASN A 11 -5.48 -7.04 18.39
CA ASN A 11 -4.18 -6.39 18.27
C ASN A 11 -3.56 -6.03 19.62
N CYS A 12 -4.36 -5.55 20.59
CA CYS A 12 -3.90 -5.29 21.95
C CYS A 12 -3.43 -6.57 22.63
N TYR A 13 -4.20 -7.65 22.50
CA TYR A 13 -3.84 -8.94 23.07
C TYR A 13 -2.54 -9.48 22.46
N MET A 14 -2.44 -9.48 21.12
CA MET A 14 -1.24 -9.90 20.40
C MET A 14 -0.02 -9.03 20.73
N PHE A 15 -0.19 -7.76 21.10
CA PHE A 15 0.91 -6.91 21.56
C PHE A 15 1.54 -7.42 22.85
N PHE A 16 0.73 -7.83 23.83
CA PHE A 16 1.25 -8.40 25.08
C PHE A 16 1.85 -9.78 24.86
N TYR A 17 1.15 -10.65 24.13
CA TYR A 17 1.62 -12.01 23.82
C TYR A 17 2.98 -12.01 23.10
N LYS A 18 3.15 -11.15 22.09
CA LYS A 18 4.37 -11.17 21.26
C LYS A 18 5.55 -10.44 21.89
N ARG A 19 5.37 -9.69 22.98
CA ARG A 19 6.40 -8.79 23.51
C ARG A 19 7.72 -9.50 23.77
N ASP A 20 7.66 -10.66 24.39
CA ASP A 20 8.87 -11.43 24.74
C ASP A 20 9.41 -12.22 23.53
N ILE A 21 8.54 -12.59 22.58
CA ILE A 21 8.95 -13.18 21.28
C ILE A 21 9.80 -12.18 20.50
N VAL A 22 9.30 -10.95 20.32
CA VAL A 22 9.98 -9.89 19.57
C VAL A 22 11.34 -9.59 20.20
N ARG A 23 11.40 -9.42 21.52
CA ARG A 23 12.66 -9.21 22.26
C ARG A 23 13.67 -10.32 22.02
N GLN A 24 13.24 -11.58 22.03
CA GLN A 24 14.13 -12.73 21.79
C GLN A 24 14.67 -12.74 20.35
N ILE A 25 13.84 -12.40 19.37
CA ILE A 25 14.23 -12.33 17.97
C ILE A 25 15.18 -11.16 17.74
N ASP A 26 14.87 -9.97 18.26
CA ASP A 26 15.72 -8.78 18.15
C ASP A 26 17.11 -9.03 18.76
N ASN A 27 17.17 -9.65 19.95
CA ASN A 27 18.43 -10.01 20.61
C ASN A 27 19.27 -11.02 19.80
N SER A 28 18.64 -11.77 18.89
CA SER A 28 19.34 -12.70 17.99
C SER A 28 19.80 -12.06 16.68
N GLY A 29 19.49 -10.78 16.46
CA GLY A 29 19.69 -10.11 15.17
C GLY A 29 18.71 -10.58 14.08
N GLY A 30 17.58 -11.16 14.48
CA GLY A 30 16.54 -11.60 13.56
C GLY A 30 15.58 -10.49 13.16
N LEU A 31 14.68 -10.79 12.23
CA LEU A 31 13.59 -9.92 11.81
C LEU A 31 12.26 -10.52 12.27
N TYR A 32 11.40 -9.70 12.87
CA TYR A 32 10.02 -10.05 13.19
C TYR A 32 9.06 -9.06 12.52
N LEU A 33 8.17 -9.57 11.67
CA LEU A 33 7.08 -8.82 11.07
C LEU A 33 5.75 -9.50 11.42
N ARG A 34 4.70 -8.69 11.59
CA ARG A 34 3.33 -9.17 11.80
C ARG A 34 2.35 -8.34 11.00
N TYR A 35 1.41 -9.02 10.35
CA TYR A 35 0.23 -8.41 9.76
C TYR A 35 -1.02 -9.15 10.23
N ILE A 36 -1.79 -8.52 11.13
CA ILE A 36 -2.95 -9.13 11.80
C ILE A 36 -2.52 -10.47 12.46
N ASP A 37 -2.89 -11.60 11.86
CA ASP A 37 -2.61 -12.95 12.36
C ASP A 37 -1.37 -13.58 11.71
N ASP A 38 -0.92 -13.05 10.57
CA ASP A 38 0.24 -13.56 9.85
C ASP A 38 1.54 -13.07 10.48
N LEU A 39 2.45 -14.01 10.74
CA LEU A 39 3.79 -13.77 11.28
C LEU A 39 4.85 -14.13 10.25
N PHE A 40 5.86 -13.28 10.14
CA PHE A 40 7.04 -13.54 9.32
C PHE A 40 8.29 -13.30 10.15
N ILE A 41 9.12 -14.33 10.26
CA ILE A 41 10.31 -14.33 11.11
C ILE A 41 11.51 -14.79 10.29
N ILE A 42 12.60 -14.03 10.36
CA ILE A 42 13.90 -14.43 9.83
C ILE A 42 14.87 -14.53 11.00
N ILE A 43 15.58 -15.65 11.11
CA ILE A 43 16.48 -15.89 12.23
C ILE A 43 17.65 -16.79 11.81
N ASN A 44 18.84 -16.49 12.35
CA ASN A 44 20.07 -17.23 12.09
C ASN A 44 20.30 -18.34 13.11
N TRP A 45 19.27 -19.16 13.35
CA TRP A 45 19.34 -20.29 14.28
C TRP A 45 19.22 -21.62 13.54
N PRO A 46 19.80 -22.71 14.07
CA PRO A 46 19.52 -24.03 13.55
C PRO A 46 18.00 -24.31 13.64
N VAL A 47 17.41 -24.83 12.56
CA VAL A 47 15.97 -25.11 12.45
C VAL A 47 15.43 -25.87 13.66
N ARG A 48 16.19 -26.85 14.18
CA ARG A 48 15.81 -27.64 15.37
C ARG A 48 15.67 -26.79 16.64
N HIS A 49 16.50 -25.76 16.81
CA HIS A 49 16.40 -24.83 17.95
C HIS A 49 15.18 -23.92 17.79
N PHE A 50 14.93 -23.44 16.56
CA PHE A 50 13.78 -22.59 16.28
C PHE A 50 12.44 -23.34 16.48
N MET A 51 12.33 -24.58 16.03
CA MET A 51 11.16 -25.43 16.30
C MET A 51 10.89 -25.60 17.80
N LYS A 52 11.93 -25.94 18.59
CA LYS A 52 11.80 -26.03 20.05
C LYS A 52 11.40 -24.69 20.68
N GLN A 53 11.82 -23.57 20.09
CA GLN A 53 11.46 -22.25 20.58
C GLN A 53 9.99 -21.93 20.28
N ILE A 54 9.48 -22.31 19.11
CA ILE A 54 8.05 -22.20 18.78
C ILE A 54 7.21 -23.04 19.75
N ASP A 55 7.65 -24.25 20.09
CA ASP A 55 6.98 -25.09 21.10
C ASP A 55 6.94 -24.44 22.48
N ARG A 56 7.95 -23.63 22.84
CA ARG A 56 7.96 -22.85 24.08
C ARG A 56 7.02 -21.66 24.00
N TRP A 57 7.00 -20.94 22.89
CA TRP A 57 6.08 -19.82 22.67
C TRP A 57 4.62 -20.29 22.69
N ASN A 58 4.33 -21.48 22.16
CA ASN A 58 3.01 -22.13 22.25
C ASN A 58 2.58 -22.51 23.68
N LYS A 59 3.44 -22.33 24.68
CA LYS A 59 3.10 -22.51 26.11
C LYS A 59 2.89 -21.18 26.83
N PHE A 60 3.04 -20.05 26.14
CA PHE A 60 2.83 -18.73 26.74
C PHE A 60 1.34 -18.49 27.06
N ASP A 61 0.45 -19.04 26.25
CA ASP A 61 -0.99 -18.95 26.44
C ASP A 61 -1.68 -20.18 25.84
N GLU A 62 -2.63 -20.77 26.56
CA GLU A 62 -3.36 -21.97 26.11
C GLU A 62 -4.32 -21.69 24.95
N ASN A 63 -4.73 -20.43 24.76
CA ASN A 63 -5.70 -20.02 23.75
C ASN A 63 -5.05 -19.60 22.43
N ILE A 64 -3.72 -19.43 22.37
CA ILE A 64 -2.98 -19.13 21.14
C ILE A 64 -2.09 -20.30 20.78
N LYS A 65 -2.19 -20.73 19.52
CA LYS A 65 -1.25 -21.69 18.92
C LYS A 65 -0.63 -21.13 17.65
N LEU A 66 0.69 -20.97 17.68
CA LEU A 66 1.51 -20.66 16.52
C LEU A 66 1.67 -21.90 15.64
N SER A 67 1.27 -21.73 14.39
CA SER A 67 1.50 -22.71 13.31
C SER A 67 2.63 -22.16 12.44
N ALA A 68 3.72 -22.90 12.29
CA ALA A 68 4.89 -22.41 11.58
C ALA A 68 5.24 -23.30 10.39
N ASN A 69 5.44 -22.68 9.22
CA ASN A 69 6.08 -23.29 8.07
C ASN A 69 7.51 -22.75 7.98
N ILE A 70 8.50 -23.62 8.17
CA ILE A 70 9.92 -23.24 8.20
C ILE A 70 10.59 -23.77 6.93
N SER A 71 11.12 -22.87 6.11
CA SER A 71 11.76 -23.18 4.84
C SER A 71 12.77 -22.09 4.46
N SER A 72 13.57 -22.35 3.43
CA SER A 72 14.44 -21.33 2.81
C SER A 72 13.64 -20.28 2.03
N TYR A 73 12.35 -20.49 1.81
CA TYR A 73 11.44 -19.53 1.20
C TYR A 73 10.17 -19.40 2.03
N ALA A 74 9.45 -18.30 1.90
CA ALA A 74 8.14 -18.11 2.51
C ALA A 74 7.34 -17.05 1.75
N ASP A 75 6.03 -17.18 1.81
CA ASP A 75 5.10 -16.19 1.27
C ASP A 75 4.59 -15.33 2.42
N PHE A 76 4.71 -14.01 2.31
CA PHE A 76 4.17 -13.06 3.28
C PHE A 76 3.40 -11.96 2.56
N LEU A 77 2.08 -11.93 2.79
CA LEU A 77 1.14 -11.06 2.08
C LEU A 77 1.19 -11.27 0.56
N ASP A 78 1.73 -10.28 -0.14
CA ASP A 78 1.81 -10.20 -1.59
C ASP A 78 3.24 -10.43 -2.12
N VAL A 79 4.16 -10.88 -1.25
CA VAL A 79 5.58 -11.03 -1.54
C VAL A 79 6.00 -12.47 -1.27
N HIS A 80 6.70 -13.06 -2.25
CA HIS A 80 7.42 -14.32 -2.09
C HIS A 80 8.87 -13.96 -1.75
N ILE A 81 9.39 -14.53 -0.66
CA ILE A 81 10.75 -14.31 -0.17
C ILE A 81 11.50 -15.62 -0.24
N GLU A 82 12.69 -15.61 -0.83
CA GLU A 82 13.58 -16.75 -0.96
C GLU A 82 14.97 -16.37 -0.45
N ASN A 83 15.51 -17.14 0.49
CA ASN A 83 16.89 -17.04 0.95
C ASN A 83 17.78 -17.92 0.05
N LYS A 84 18.69 -17.29 -0.70
CA LYS A 84 19.75 -17.96 -1.45
C LYS A 84 21.08 -17.46 -0.92
N ASP A 85 21.86 -18.36 -0.34
CA ASP A 85 23.23 -18.08 0.13
C ASP A 85 23.30 -16.82 1.02
N ASP A 86 22.44 -16.76 2.04
CA ASP A 86 22.31 -15.66 3.02
C ASP A 86 21.83 -14.32 2.44
N GLN A 87 21.32 -14.31 1.21
CA GLN A 87 20.70 -13.15 0.58
C GLN A 87 19.22 -13.39 0.32
N LEU A 88 18.40 -12.41 0.68
CA LEU A 88 16.96 -12.46 0.46
C LEU A 88 16.61 -11.92 -0.92
N PHE A 89 16.02 -12.79 -1.73
CA PHE A 89 15.42 -12.47 -3.01
C PHE A 89 13.91 -12.35 -2.82
N THR A 90 13.30 -11.36 -3.46
CA THR A 90 11.87 -11.12 -3.35
C THR A 90 11.23 -11.03 -4.73
N THR A 91 10.03 -11.57 -4.86
CA THR A 91 9.20 -11.52 -6.07
C THR A 91 7.73 -11.32 -5.70
N VAL A 92 6.88 -11.06 -6.68
CA VAL A 92 5.43 -10.95 -6.44
C VAL A 92 4.86 -12.34 -6.15
N TYR A 93 4.17 -12.49 -5.01
CA TYR A 93 3.42 -13.69 -4.70
C TYR A 93 1.99 -13.61 -5.25
N TYR A 94 1.55 -14.71 -5.86
CA TYR A 94 0.18 -14.93 -6.29
C TYR A 94 -0.38 -16.14 -5.53
N LYS A 95 -1.45 -15.93 -4.76
CA LYS A 95 -2.13 -17.04 -4.09
C LYS A 95 -2.59 -18.08 -5.12
N PRO A 96 -2.60 -19.38 -4.80
CA PRO A 96 -3.13 -20.40 -5.71
C PRO A 96 -4.59 -20.15 -6.15
N SER A 97 -5.35 -19.45 -5.31
CA SER A 97 -6.72 -19.02 -5.60
C SER A 97 -6.81 -17.70 -6.37
N TYR A 98 -5.69 -17.14 -6.82
CA TYR A 98 -5.67 -15.88 -7.55
C TYR A 98 -6.34 -16.07 -8.92
N GLU A 99 -7.42 -15.34 -9.13
CA GLU A 99 -8.05 -15.22 -10.43
C GLU A 99 -7.49 -13.99 -11.15
N PRO A 100 -7.16 -14.09 -12.45
CA PRO A 100 -6.69 -12.97 -13.26
C PRO A 100 -7.82 -11.99 -13.61
N TYR A 101 -8.69 -11.65 -12.65
CA TYR A 101 -9.81 -10.76 -12.85
C TYR A 101 -9.44 -9.33 -12.46
N TYR A 102 -9.54 -8.44 -13.43
CA TYR A 102 -9.40 -7.00 -13.25
C TYR A 102 -10.64 -6.31 -13.77
N LEU A 103 -10.77 -5.02 -13.48
CA LEU A 103 -11.84 -4.22 -14.06
C LEU A 103 -11.81 -4.33 -15.59
N PRO A 104 -12.84 -4.89 -16.25
CA PRO A 104 -12.78 -5.06 -17.69
C PRO A 104 -12.66 -3.72 -18.40
N PHE A 105 -11.83 -3.62 -19.44
CA PHE A 105 -11.59 -2.34 -20.13
C PHE A 105 -12.88 -1.78 -20.77
N ASN A 106 -13.83 -2.62 -21.15
CA ASN A 106 -15.12 -2.24 -21.73
C ASN A 106 -16.20 -1.87 -20.68
N SER A 107 -15.88 -1.88 -19.38
CA SER A 107 -16.81 -1.45 -18.32
C SER A 107 -17.14 0.05 -18.38
N ILE A 108 -18.24 0.48 -17.75
CA ILE A 108 -18.68 1.90 -17.69
C ILE A 108 -17.94 2.66 -16.57
N HIS A 109 -16.68 2.33 -16.33
CA HIS A 109 -15.86 3.02 -15.33
C HIS A 109 -15.01 4.13 -15.95
N PRO A 110 -14.74 5.20 -15.18
CA PRO A 110 -13.89 6.30 -15.64
C PRO A 110 -12.52 5.82 -16.14
N MET A 111 -12.02 6.47 -17.19
CA MET A 111 -10.75 6.11 -17.83
C MET A 111 -9.55 6.14 -16.87
N HIS A 112 -9.55 7.05 -15.88
CA HIS A 112 -8.46 7.11 -14.90
C HIS A 112 -8.34 5.83 -14.06
N MET A 113 -9.46 5.16 -13.73
CA MET A 113 -9.42 3.88 -13.01
C MET A 113 -8.79 2.79 -13.88
N LYS A 114 -9.16 2.75 -15.16
CA LYS A 114 -8.62 1.79 -16.13
C LYS A 114 -7.13 2.02 -16.35
N LYS A 115 -6.66 3.26 -16.44
CA LYS A 115 -5.24 3.64 -16.52
C LYS A 115 -4.46 3.21 -15.26
N ASN A 116 -5.05 3.38 -14.09
CA ASN A 116 -4.39 3.08 -12.82
C ASN A 116 -4.12 1.59 -12.62
N ILE A 117 -4.93 0.68 -13.19
CA ILE A 117 -4.74 -0.77 -13.01
C ILE A 117 -3.36 -1.25 -13.50
N PRO A 118 -2.99 -1.15 -14.79
CA PRO A 118 -1.68 -1.56 -15.27
C PRO A 118 -0.53 -0.77 -14.61
N PHE A 119 -0.75 0.53 -14.32
CA PHE A 119 0.24 1.36 -13.65
C PHE A 119 0.55 0.85 -12.22
N THR A 120 -0.47 0.58 -11.42
CA THR A 120 -0.29 0.10 -10.03
C THR A 120 0.25 -1.31 -9.97
N MET A 121 -0.14 -2.18 -10.89
CA MET A 121 0.42 -3.52 -11.04
C MET A 121 1.92 -3.49 -11.33
N LEU A 122 2.35 -2.64 -12.28
CA LEU A 122 3.77 -2.51 -12.60
C LEU A 122 4.57 -1.87 -11.45
N LEU A 123 3.99 -0.86 -10.78
CA LEU A 123 4.59 -0.24 -9.60
C LEU A 123 4.76 -1.25 -8.45
N ARG A 124 3.80 -2.17 -8.27
CA ARG A 124 3.90 -3.29 -7.33
C ARG A 124 5.06 -4.22 -7.70
N ALA A 125 5.19 -4.59 -8.98
CA ALA A 125 6.30 -5.42 -9.45
C ALA A 125 7.67 -4.79 -9.16
N ILE A 126 7.83 -3.48 -9.38
CA ILE A 126 9.09 -2.78 -9.09
C ILE A 126 9.40 -2.79 -7.58
N ARG A 127 8.38 -2.64 -6.72
CA ARG A 127 8.55 -2.69 -5.26
C ARG A 127 8.96 -4.07 -4.77
N TYR A 128 8.33 -5.12 -5.30
CA TYR A 128 8.46 -6.46 -4.73
C TYR A 128 9.55 -7.30 -5.37
N CYS A 129 9.85 -7.15 -6.65
CA CYS A 129 10.97 -7.86 -7.26
C CYS A 129 12.29 -7.26 -6.77
N SER A 130 13.22 -8.04 -6.20
CA SER A 130 14.52 -7.52 -5.75
C SER A 130 15.55 -7.40 -6.87
N ILE A 131 15.40 -8.20 -7.93
CA ILE A 131 16.33 -8.24 -9.07
C ILE A 131 15.62 -7.86 -10.36
N PHE A 132 16.39 -7.30 -11.29
CA PHE A 132 15.86 -6.79 -12.55
C PHE A 132 15.21 -7.88 -13.40
N GLN A 133 15.82 -9.07 -13.47
CA GLN A 133 15.27 -10.18 -14.25
C GLN A 133 13.88 -10.61 -13.73
N ALA A 134 13.70 -10.73 -12.41
CA ALA A 134 12.40 -11.05 -11.83
C ALA A 134 11.34 -9.98 -12.11
N TYR A 135 11.74 -8.70 -12.19
CA TYR A 135 10.83 -7.64 -12.63
C TYR A 135 10.43 -7.79 -14.11
N LEU A 136 11.36 -8.16 -15.00
CA LEU A 136 11.03 -8.40 -16.40
C LEU A 136 10.06 -9.57 -16.57
N ASP A 137 10.32 -10.68 -15.87
CA ASP A 137 9.44 -11.85 -15.90
C ASP A 137 8.04 -11.49 -15.37
N GLU A 138 7.99 -10.72 -14.28
CA GLU A 138 6.73 -10.24 -13.71
C GLU A 138 6.00 -9.29 -14.66
N ARG A 139 6.70 -8.34 -15.28
CA ARG A 139 6.14 -7.42 -16.26
C ARG A 139 5.46 -8.16 -17.42
N GLU A 140 6.06 -9.24 -17.91
CA GLU A 140 5.45 -10.08 -18.96
C GLU A 140 4.25 -10.88 -18.44
N LYS A 141 4.34 -11.46 -17.23
CA LYS A 141 3.21 -12.13 -16.57
C LYS A 141 2.00 -11.20 -16.40
N LEU A 142 2.22 -9.93 -16.06
CA LEU A 142 1.15 -8.94 -15.89
C LEU A 142 0.39 -8.62 -17.18
N ARG A 143 0.97 -8.85 -18.38
CA ARG A 143 0.29 -8.61 -19.65
C ARG A 143 -0.89 -9.55 -19.84
N MET A 144 -0.72 -10.82 -19.49
CA MET A 144 -1.74 -11.85 -19.70
C MET A 144 -3.09 -11.51 -19.04
N PRO A 145 -3.17 -11.21 -17.73
CA PRO A 145 -4.45 -10.89 -17.13
C PRO A 145 -5.01 -9.55 -17.63
N LEU A 146 -4.20 -8.56 -18.01
CA LEU A 146 -4.70 -7.33 -18.65
C LEU A 146 -5.38 -7.63 -20.00
N LEU A 147 -4.77 -8.48 -20.82
CA LEU A 147 -5.33 -8.91 -22.10
C LEU A 147 -6.64 -9.70 -21.91
N LEU A 148 -6.68 -10.62 -20.93
CA LEU A 148 -7.90 -11.34 -20.55
C LEU A 148 -9.05 -10.40 -20.15
N ASN A 149 -8.71 -9.27 -19.52
CA ASN A 149 -9.67 -8.21 -19.16
C ASN A 149 -9.87 -7.15 -20.27
N LYS A 150 -9.54 -7.51 -21.53
CA LYS A 150 -9.82 -6.73 -22.75
C LYS A 150 -9.07 -5.40 -22.84
N TYR A 151 -7.96 -5.25 -22.14
CA TYR A 151 -7.11 -4.06 -22.30
C TYR A 151 -6.40 -4.08 -23.66
N PRO A 152 -6.49 -3.02 -24.48
CA PRO A 152 -5.78 -2.95 -25.75
C PRO A 152 -4.26 -2.99 -25.55
N ILE A 153 -3.53 -3.73 -26.39
CA ILE A 153 -2.06 -3.87 -26.30
C ILE A 153 -1.37 -2.50 -26.24
N LYS A 154 -1.73 -1.60 -27.17
CA LYS A 154 -1.19 -0.23 -27.21
C LYS A 154 -1.44 0.55 -25.90
N PHE A 155 -2.59 0.30 -25.25
CA PHE A 155 -2.91 0.94 -23.98
C PHE A 155 -2.04 0.39 -22.85
N ILE A 156 -1.81 -0.93 -22.80
CA ILE A 156 -0.92 -1.56 -21.84
C ILE A 156 0.49 -0.98 -21.97
N ASP A 157 1.02 -0.94 -23.20
CA ASP A 157 2.37 -0.43 -23.47
C ASP A 157 2.50 1.06 -23.11
N GLN A 158 1.47 1.87 -23.41
CA GLN A 158 1.41 3.26 -22.98
C GLN A 158 1.47 3.40 -21.46
N GLN A 159 0.74 2.58 -20.70
CA GLN A 159 0.76 2.66 -19.23
C GLN A 159 2.07 2.15 -18.63
N PHE A 160 2.70 1.15 -19.25
CA PHE A 160 4.02 0.67 -18.84
C PHE A 160 5.10 1.73 -19.08
N ASN A 161 5.07 2.39 -20.25
CA ASN A 161 5.99 3.47 -20.58
C ASN A 161 5.73 4.73 -19.75
N TYR A 162 4.46 5.01 -19.41
CA TYR A 162 4.10 6.12 -18.53
C TYR A 162 4.76 6.00 -17.15
N LEU A 163 4.95 4.79 -16.63
CA LEU A 163 5.68 4.60 -15.39
C LEU A 163 7.13 5.07 -15.54
N SER A 164 7.83 4.67 -16.60
CA SER A 164 9.19 5.13 -16.87
C SER A 164 9.28 6.66 -16.98
N GLN A 165 8.35 7.28 -17.73
CA GLN A 165 8.27 8.73 -17.88
C GLN A 165 8.02 9.44 -16.54
N LYS A 166 7.16 8.86 -15.69
CA LYS A 166 6.83 9.44 -14.39
C LYS A 166 8.03 9.54 -13.47
N PHE A 167 8.99 8.63 -13.59
CA PHE A 167 10.25 8.63 -12.83
C PHE A 167 11.44 9.18 -13.65
N ASN A 168 11.17 9.95 -14.71
CA ASN A 168 12.17 10.59 -15.57
C ASN A 168 13.20 9.61 -16.16
N ILE A 169 12.74 8.43 -16.57
CA ILE A 169 13.56 7.41 -17.22
C ILE A 169 13.37 7.52 -18.73
N ASP A 170 14.32 8.19 -19.39
CA ASP A 170 14.30 8.45 -20.83
C ASP A 170 14.88 7.30 -21.67
N GLN A 171 15.51 6.31 -21.02
CA GLN A 171 16.15 5.16 -21.66
C GLN A 171 15.55 3.84 -21.18
N PRO A 172 15.70 2.74 -21.94
CA PRO A 172 15.33 1.40 -21.46
C PRO A 172 15.97 1.12 -20.10
N LEU A 173 15.19 0.51 -19.20
CA LEU A 173 15.70 0.11 -17.89
C LEU A 173 16.87 -0.87 -18.06
N THR A 174 17.99 -0.55 -17.41
CA THR A 174 19.11 -1.47 -17.19
C THR A 174 19.04 -1.94 -15.74
N GLU A 175 19.80 -2.97 -15.38
CA GLU A 175 19.83 -3.46 -14.00
C GLU A 175 20.21 -2.36 -12.99
N ASN A 176 21.20 -1.53 -13.34
CA ASN A 176 21.64 -0.42 -12.49
C ASN A 176 20.56 0.67 -12.34
N SER A 177 19.89 1.05 -13.44
CA SER A 177 18.83 2.07 -13.36
C SER A 177 17.58 1.53 -12.67
N TYR A 178 17.27 0.25 -12.84
CA TYR A 178 16.21 -0.44 -12.10
C TYR A 178 16.45 -0.43 -10.60
N ASN A 179 17.66 -0.78 -10.15
CA ASN A 179 18.00 -0.79 -8.72
C ASN A 179 17.86 0.60 -8.10
N LYS A 180 18.29 1.65 -8.81
CA LYS A 180 18.09 3.06 -8.38
C LYS A 180 16.62 3.42 -8.27
N LEU A 181 15.84 3.15 -9.32
CA LEU A 181 14.40 3.40 -9.35
C LEU A 181 13.67 2.67 -8.21
N ARG A 182 13.99 1.40 -8.00
CA ARG A 182 13.39 0.58 -6.94
C ARG A 182 13.66 1.19 -5.57
N GLN A 183 14.90 1.60 -5.31
CA GLN A 183 15.26 2.25 -4.05
C GLN A 183 14.52 3.56 -3.85
N GLU A 184 14.38 4.38 -4.90
CA GLU A 184 13.59 5.61 -4.86
C GLU A 184 12.12 5.33 -4.50
N ILE A 185 11.49 4.32 -5.12
CA ILE A 185 10.08 3.97 -4.86
C ILE A 185 9.88 3.40 -3.45
N ILE A 186 10.83 2.63 -2.94
CA ILE A 186 10.76 2.03 -1.60
C ILE A 186 10.92 3.13 -0.55
N ASN A 187 11.93 4.00 -0.72
CA ASN A 187 12.29 5.06 0.20
C ASN A 187 11.43 6.33 0.03
N ALA A 188 10.55 6.36 -0.98
CA ALA A 188 9.66 7.46 -1.26
C ALA A 188 8.91 7.90 0.01
N PRO A 189 9.15 9.14 0.49
CA PRO A 189 8.55 9.61 1.72
C PRO A 189 7.04 9.72 1.56
N PHE A 190 6.32 9.55 2.67
CA PHE A 190 4.91 9.89 2.70
C PHE A 190 4.77 11.39 2.42
N LYS A 191 3.78 11.78 1.61
CA LYS A 191 3.39 13.19 1.58
C LYS A 191 2.86 13.52 2.96
N GLU A 192 3.62 14.32 3.70
CA GLU A 192 3.16 14.89 4.95
C GLU A 192 1.86 15.65 4.69
N LYS A 193 0.83 15.32 5.47
CA LYS A 193 -0.40 16.11 5.44
C LYS A 193 -0.07 17.46 6.07
N ILE A 194 -0.39 18.54 5.37
CA ILE A 194 -0.30 19.88 5.95
C ILE A 194 -1.22 19.90 7.18
N PRO A 195 -0.69 20.13 8.40
CA PRO A 195 -1.50 20.12 9.61
C PRO A 195 -2.52 21.25 9.54
N ILE A 196 -3.79 20.92 9.77
CA ILE A 196 -4.88 21.89 9.79
C ILE A 196 -5.07 22.35 11.24
N ASN A 197 -5.06 23.66 11.47
CA ASN A 197 -5.50 24.21 12.74
C ASN A 197 -7.03 24.22 12.80
N TYR A 198 -7.61 23.16 13.39
CA TYR A 198 -9.07 23.03 13.51
C TYR A 198 -9.73 24.09 14.41
N ASN A 199 -8.95 24.86 15.19
CA ASN A 199 -9.48 25.98 15.96
C ASN A 199 -9.78 27.22 15.08
N LYS A 200 -9.16 27.30 13.90
CA LYS A 200 -9.30 28.44 12.97
C LYS A 200 -9.84 28.04 11.60
N THR A 201 -9.97 26.74 11.34
CA THR A 201 -10.23 26.25 9.99
C THR A 201 -11.20 25.08 10.02
N MET A 202 -12.23 25.12 9.18
CA MET A 202 -13.17 24.02 9.00
C MET A 202 -13.13 23.53 7.56
N PHE A 203 -12.99 22.22 7.35
CA PHE A 203 -13.10 21.64 6.02
C PHE A 203 -14.55 21.32 5.68
N VAL A 204 -15.03 21.86 4.57
CA VAL A 204 -16.38 21.62 4.05
C VAL A 204 -16.25 20.78 2.79
N HIS A 205 -16.62 19.51 2.88
CA HIS A 205 -16.61 18.60 1.73
C HIS A 205 -17.92 18.70 0.96
N SER A 206 -17.85 18.84 -0.36
CA SER A 206 -19.02 18.73 -1.24
C SER A 206 -18.73 17.86 -2.45
N THR A 207 -19.65 16.97 -2.79
CA THR A 207 -19.63 16.25 -4.07
C THR A 207 -20.01 17.21 -5.20
N TYR A 208 -19.20 17.26 -6.25
CA TYR A 208 -19.50 18.07 -7.42
C TYR A 208 -20.79 17.57 -8.10
N CYS A 209 -21.78 18.46 -8.23
CA CYS A 209 -22.99 18.26 -9.01
C CYS A 209 -23.16 19.42 -10.00
N SER A 210 -23.73 19.17 -11.18
CA SER A 210 -23.94 20.18 -12.24
C SER A 210 -24.66 21.45 -11.74
N ASN A 211 -25.59 21.29 -10.79
CA ASN A 211 -26.34 22.38 -10.17
C ASN A 211 -25.53 23.21 -9.16
N MET A 212 -24.36 22.72 -8.71
CA MET A 212 -23.49 23.39 -7.74
C MET A 212 -22.30 24.13 -8.38
N LYS A 213 -22.27 24.27 -9.71
CA LYS A 213 -21.17 24.96 -10.43
C LYS A 213 -20.86 26.36 -9.89
N THR A 214 -21.87 27.09 -9.43
CA THR A 214 -21.71 28.46 -8.88
C THR A 214 -21.55 28.49 -7.37
N PHE A 215 -21.76 27.37 -6.67
CA PHE A 215 -21.73 27.29 -5.22
C PHE A 215 -20.36 27.70 -4.68
N LEU A 216 -19.27 27.17 -5.23
CA LEU A 216 -17.90 27.53 -4.84
C LEU A 216 -17.65 29.05 -4.87
N ARG A 217 -18.16 29.74 -5.91
CA ARG A 217 -18.02 31.21 -6.04
C ARG A 217 -18.91 31.98 -5.06
N LYS A 218 -20.08 31.44 -4.74
CA LYS A 218 -21.07 32.09 -3.87
C LYS A 218 -20.90 31.76 -2.40
N PHE A 219 -20.18 30.70 -2.06
CA PHE A 219 -20.09 30.18 -0.70
C PHE A 219 -19.54 31.20 0.27
N GLN A 220 -18.49 31.95 -0.10
CA GLN A 220 -17.93 32.97 0.78
C GLN A 220 -18.90 34.13 1.04
N VAL A 221 -19.72 34.49 0.03
CA VAL A 221 -20.80 35.47 0.18
C VAL A 221 -21.89 34.94 1.12
N LEU A 222 -22.31 33.68 0.96
CA LEU A 222 -23.30 33.05 1.83
C LEU A 222 -22.77 32.88 3.26
N TRP A 223 -21.50 32.49 3.42
CA TRP A 223 -20.83 32.34 4.70
C TRP A 223 -20.84 33.66 5.47
N ASN A 224 -20.36 34.74 4.84
CA ASN A 224 -20.35 36.06 5.46
C ASN A 224 -21.77 36.56 5.76
N LYS A 225 -22.75 36.29 4.88
CA LYS A 225 -24.14 36.70 5.08
C LYS A 225 -24.77 36.06 6.31
N TYR A 226 -24.59 34.75 6.50
CA TYR A 226 -25.27 34.00 7.57
C TYR A 226 -24.45 33.88 8.85
N PHE A 227 -23.14 33.81 8.74
CA PHE A 227 -22.23 33.57 9.87
C PHE A 227 -21.33 34.76 10.19
N GLY A 228 -21.35 35.86 9.42
CA GLY A 228 -20.43 36.99 9.59
C GLY A 228 -20.51 37.71 10.94
N LYS A 229 -21.63 37.58 11.67
CA LYS A 229 -21.82 38.11 13.04
C LYS A 229 -21.77 37.03 14.12
N SER A 230 -21.51 35.78 13.75
CA SER A 230 -21.43 34.63 14.65
C SER A 230 -20.00 34.46 15.18
N PRO A 231 -19.80 33.88 16.39
CA PRO A 231 -18.49 33.43 16.86
C PRO A 231 -17.78 32.48 15.88
N ILE A 232 -18.55 31.79 15.04
CA ILE A 232 -18.04 30.88 14.00
C ILE A 232 -17.37 31.64 12.85
N ASN A 233 -17.53 32.97 12.73
CA ASN A 233 -16.88 33.75 11.67
C ASN A 233 -15.35 33.76 11.76
N GLU A 234 -14.79 33.50 12.95
CA GLU A 234 -13.35 33.36 13.15
C GLU A 234 -12.80 32.06 12.52
N ILE A 235 -13.68 31.12 12.17
CA ILE A 235 -13.35 29.88 11.49
C ILE A 235 -13.39 30.10 9.98
N ILE A 236 -12.28 29.84 9.31
CA ILE A 236 -12.14 29.92 7.86
C ILE A 236 -12.59 28.59 7.24
N PRO A 237 -13.70 28.56 6.48
CA PRO A 237 -14.12 27.34 5.81
C PRO A 237 -13.28 27.09 4.55
N ILE A 238 -12.65 25.92 4.46
CA ILE A 238 -11.95 25.43 3.27
C ILE A 238 -12.86 24.43 2.55
N LEU A 239 -13.31 24.80 1.34
CA LEU A 239 -14.09 23.91 0.49
C LEU A 239 -13.19 22.88 -0.18
N GLY A 240 -13.42 21.61 0.12
CA GLY A 240 -12.75 20.49 -0.52
C GLY A 240 -13.68 19.76 -1.49
N THR A 241 -13.24 19.56 -2.73
CA THR A 241 -13.94 18.71 -3.70
C THR A 241 -12.97 17.68 -4.29
N ARG A 242 -13.47 16.56 -4.82
CA ARG A 242 -12.63 15.54 -5.48
C ARG A 242 -11.78 16.08 -6.64
N ASN A 243 -12.15 17.23 -7.21
CA ASN A 243 -11.46 17.86 -8.33
C ASN A 243 -10.45 18.94 -7.88
N LEU A 244 -10.38 19.26 -6.58
CA LEU A 244 -9.41 20.19 -6.02
C LEU A 244 -8.34 19.41 -5.27
N ASP A 245 -7.08 19.78 -5.53
CA ASP A 245 -5.90 19.22 -4.86
C ASP A 245 -5.99 19.31 -3.33
N ASN A 246 -6.67 20.32 -2.80
CA ASN A 246 -6.77 20.56 -1.35
C ASN A 246 -7.49 19.43 -0.61
N LEU A 247 -8.48 18.77 -1.22
CA LEU A 247 -9.18 17.64 -0.62
C LEU A 247 -8.35 16.37 -0.76
N GLN A 248 -7.76 16.13 -1.93
CA GLN A 248 -6.94 14.94 -2.17
C GLN A 248 -5.72 14.91 -1.24
N ARG A 249 -5.03 16.05 -1.07
CA ARG A 249 -3.90 16.20 -0.15
C ARG A 249 -4.26 15.94 1.32
N GLN A 250 -5.54 16.10 1.68
CA GLN A 250 -6.03 15.90 3.05
C GLN A 250 -6.60 14.50 3.30
N LEU A 251 -7.34 13.94 2.33
CA LEU A 251 -8.01 12.66 2.49
C LEU A 251 -7.13 11.46 2.13
N VAL A 252 -6.18 11.61 1.20
CA VAL A 252 -5.41 10.46 0.68
C VAL A 252 -3.96 10.56 1.13
N GLN A 253 -3.52 9.63 1.99
CA GLN A 253 -2.10 9.40 2.19
C GLN A 253 -1.52 8.87 0.88
N THR A 254 -0.69 9.69 0.22
CA THR A 254 0.00 9.32 -1.02
C THR A 254 1.50 9.43 -0.79
N ARG A 255 2.28 8.48 -1.30
CA ARG A 255 3.74 8.62 -1.33
C ARG A 255 4.11 9.72 -2.34
N GLN A 256 5.20 10.45 -2.08
CA GLN A 256 5.82 11.25 -3.13
C GLN A 256 6.26 10.31 -4.25
N THR A 257 5.92 10.64 -5.48
CA THR A 257 6.34 9.93 -6.68
C THR A 257 7.12 10.89 -7.52
#